data_AF-A0A2S5SSB2-F1
#
_entry.id   AF-A0A2S5SSB2-F1
#
_cell.length_a   1.000
_cell.length_b   1.000
_cell.length_c   1.000
_cell.angle_alpha   90.00
_cell.angle_beta   90.00
_cell.angle_gamma   90.00
#
_symmetry.space_group_name_H-M   'P 1'
#
loop_
_entity.id
_entity.type
_entity.pdbx_description
1 polymer ?
#
loop_
_entity_poly.entity_id
_entity_poly.type
_entity_poly.pdbx_seq_one_letter_code
_entity_poly.pdbx_strand_id
1 'polypeptide(L)'
;MNELTNPSSSAHPRFRTLLYRYWFFAWLFRDVARGNVFERSAAWRHNREQARWLPTYMRRWLTLGASFFLVGALIELAGGAALLAALFFVPSALSVPVNAVISVAWLGLKLLPHPL
;
A
#
# COMPACT_ATOMS: atom_id res chain seq x y z
N MET A 1 -2.55 45.97 -17.09
CA MET A 1 -2.62 45.86 -15.62
C MET A 1 -3.85 45.01 -15.29
N ASN A 2 -3.72 43.68 -15.31
CA ASN A 2 -4.75 42.71 -14.90
C ASN A 2 -4.06 41.33 -14.76
N GLU A 3 -3.07 41.28 -13.87
CA GLU A 3 -2.77 40.06 -13.13
C GLU A 3 -3.38 40.23 -11.73
N LEU A 4 -3.58 39.11 -11.03
CA LEU A 4 -4.00 38.98 -9.63
C LEU A 4 -5.52 38.84 -9.40
N THR A 5 -6.05 37.65 -9.66
CA THR A 5 -6.99 36.91 -8.78
C THR A 5 -7.53 35.65 -9.46
N ASN A 6 -6.67 34.65 -9.64
CA ASN A 6 -7.18 33.29 -9.51
C ASN A 6 -6.38 32.64 -8.37
N PRO A 7 -6.85 32.77 -7.12
CA PRO A 7 -6.19 32.15 -5.99
C PRO A 7 -6.32 30.65 -6.24
N SER A 8 -5.18 30.01 -6.56
CA SER A 8 -4.92 28.58 -6.43
C SER A 8 -6.21 27.77 -6.25
N SER A 9 -6.80 27.27 -7.34
CA SER A 9 -7.75 26.17 -7.27
C SER A 9 -7.05 25.06 -6.50
N SER A 10 -7.27 25.01 -5.18
CA SER A 10 -6.82 23.98 -4.29
C SER A 10 -7.65 22.77 -4.65
N ALA A 11 -7.29 22.13 -5.75
CA ALA A 11 -7.92 20.94 -6.26
C ALA A 11 -7.71 19.86 -5.20
N HIS A 12 -8.64 19.78 -4.25
CA HIS A 12 -8.59 18.80 -3.20
C HIS A 12 -8.58 17.42 -3.86
N PRO A 13 -7.64 16.54 -3.47
CA PRO A 13 -7.60 15.20 -4.02
C PRO A 13 -8.96 14.54 -3.79
N ARG A 14 -9.54 13.99 -4.87
CA ARG A 14 -10.83 13.29 -4.82
C ARG A 14 -10.75 12.19 -3.77
N PHE A 15 -11.86 11.91 -3.08
CA PHE A 15 -11.93 10.86 -2.05
C PHE A 15 -11.35 9.51 -2.54
N ARG A 16 -11.64 9.13 -3.79
CA ARG A 16 -11.08 7.91 -4.42
C ARG A 16 -9.55 7.90 -4.44
N THR A 17 -8.92 9.05 -4.71
CA THR A 17 -7.46 9.19 -4.71
C THR A 17 -6.90 9.01 -3.31
N LEU A 18 -7.57 9.56 -2.29
CA LEU A 18 -7.18 9.38 -0.90
C LEU A 18 -7.32 7.93 -0.45
N LEU A 19 -8.43 7.28 -0.80
CA LEU A 19 -8.69 5.88 -0.50
C LEU A 19 -7.61 4.98 -1.13
N TYR A 20 -7.26 5.23 -2.39
CA TYR A 20 -6.19 4.50 -3.07
C TYR A 20 -4.83 4.73 -2.39
N ARG A 21 -4.47 5.98 -2.08
CA ARG A 21 -3.20 6.30 -1.38
C ARG A 21 -3.15 5.75 0.04
N TYR A 22 -4.29 5.56 0.69
CA TYR A 22 -4.39 5.01 2.03
C TYR A 22 -4.14 3.50 2.05
N TRP A 23 -4.68 2.76 1.09
CA TRP A 23 -4.58 1.30 1.00
C TRP A 23 -3.38 0.80 0.20
N PHE A 24 -2.98 1.52 -0.84
CA PHE A 24 -1.96 1.10 -1.79
C PHE A 24 -0.73 2.03 -1.76
N PHE A 25 0.43 1.43 -2.02
CA PHE A 25 1.73 2.10 -1.96
C PHE A 25 2.35 2.35 -3.34
N ALA A 26 1.77 1.81 -4.43
CA ALA A 26 2.39 1.88 -5.76
C ALA A 26 2.64 3.32 -6.24
N TRP A 27 1.79 4.28 -5.85
CA TRP A 27 1.97 5.71 -6.17
C TRP A 27 3.24 6.34 -5.59
N LEU A 28 3.84 5.71 -4.58
CA LEU A 28 5.00 6.21 -3.85
C LEU A 28 6.31 5.92 -4.61
N PHE A 29 6.31 4.90 -5.46
CA PHE A 29 7.49 4.40 -6.14
C PHE A 29 7.59 4.93 -7.56
N ARG A 30 8.82 5.22 -7.98
CA ARG A 30 9.16 5.60 -9.35
C ARG A 30 9.65 4.39 -10.13
N ASP A 31 9.32 4.34 -11.42
CA ASP A 31 9.81 3.31 -12.33
C ASP A 31 11.32 3.48 -12.53
N VAL A 32 12.08 2.42 -12.27
CA VAL A 32 13.55 2.38 -12.39
C VAL A 32 13.98 1.79 -13.74
N ALA A 33 13.05 1.24 -14.52
CA ALA A 33 13.34 0.66 -15.84
C ALA A 33 13.43 1.71 -16.97
N ARG A 34 13.12 2.98 -16.68
CA ARG A 34 13.08 4.07 -17.67
C ARG A 34 14.17 5.09 -17.43
N GLY A 35 14.73 5.63 -18.51
CA GLY A 35 15.65 6.77 -18.47
C GLY A 35 17.15 6.41 -18.50
N ASN A 36 17.98 7.44 -18.42
CA ASN A 36 19.44 7.30 -18.40
C ASN A 36 19.93 6.72 -17.05
N VAL A 37 21.20 6.31 -16.95
CA VAL A 37 21.80 5.71 -15.74
C VAL A 37 21.64 6.60 -14.49
N PHE A 38 21.85 7.91 -14.62
CA PHE A 38 21.64 8.88 -13.55
C PHE A 38 20.17 8.99 -13.13
N GLU A 39 19.23 8.98 -14.06
CA GLU A 39 17.79 9.02 -13.78
C GLU A 39 17.34 7.76 -13.03
N ARG A 40 17.81 6.59 -13.47
CA ARG A 40 17.59 5.30 -12.81
C ARG A 40 18.17 5.30 -11.39
N SER A 41 19.38 5.87 -11.22
CA SER A 41 20.01 6.00 -9.90
C SER A 41 19.21 6.89 -8.95
N ALA A 42 18.66 7.99 -9.46
CA ALA A 42 17.86 8.92 -8.68
C ALA A 42 16.52 8.31 -8.29
N ALA A 43 15.87 7.59 -9.22
CA ALA A 43 14.64 6.83 -8.95
C ALA A 43 14.88 5.75 -7.88
N TRP A 44 16.00 5.04 -7.94
CA TRP A 44 16.35 4.02 -6.93
C TRP A 44 16.56 4.63 -5.54
N ARG A 45 17.34 5.72 -5.42
CA ARG A 45 17.54 6.41 -4.13
C ARG A 45 16.21 6.89 -3.54
N HIS A 46 15.36 7.50 -4.37
CA HIS A 46 14.02 7.91 -3.97
C HIS A 46 13.18 6.73 -3.46
N ASN A 47 13.13 5.62 -4.20
CA ASN A 47 12.38 4.43 -3.82
C ASN A 47 12.88 3.84 -2.48
N ARG A 48 14.20 3.83 -2.24
CA ARG A 48 14.77 3.38 -0.96
C ARG A 48 14.36 4.28 0.21
N GLU A 49 14.37 5.59 0.03
CA GLU A 49 13.91 6.53 1.07
C GLU A 49 12.41 6.36 1.37
N GLN A 50 11.62 6.05 0.34
CA GLN A 50 10.18 5.81 0.47
C GLN A 50 9.85 4.44 1.06
N ALA A 51 10.75 3.45 0.96
CA ALA A 51 10.56 2.11 1.53
C ALA A 51 10.23 2.12 3.04
N ARG A 52 10.60 3.20 3.76
CA ARG A 52 10.25 3.41 5.18
C ARG A 52 8.74 3.33 5.45
N TRP A 53 7.91 3.63 4.44
CA TRP A 53 6.45 3.63 4.58
C TRP A 53 5.82 2.26 4.36
N LEU A 54 6.50 1.32 3.69
CA LEU A 54 5.97 -0.02 3.41
C LEU A 54 5.54 -0.78 4.69
N PRO A 55 6.30 -0.76 5.80
CA PRO A 55 5.85 -1.36 7.06
C PRO A 55 4.54 -0.77 7.60
N THR A 56 4.24 0.50 7.30
CA THR A 56 2.97 1.13 7.70
C THR A 56 1.80 0.52 6.94
N TYR A 57 1.95 0.33 5.62
CA TYR A 57 0.94 -0.36 4.80
C TYR A 57 0.80 -1.83 5.23
N MET A 58 1.91 -2.52 5.49
CA MET A 58 1.93 -3.88 6.01
C MET A 58 1.12 -3.99 7.31
N ARG A 59 1.39 -3.09 8.28
CA ARG A 59 0.64 -3.07 9.55
C ARG A 59 -0.86 -2.88 9.34
N ARG A 60 -1.27 -1.97 8.44
CA ARG A 60 -2.70 -1.74 8.14
C ARG A 60 -3.37 -2.99 7.59
N TRP A 61 -2.76 -3.64 6.60
CA TRP A 61 -3.29 -4.86 6.01
C TRP A 61 -3.28 -6.04 6.98
N LEU A 62 -2.24 -6.16 7.79
CA LEU A 62 -2.14 -7.19 8.83
C LEU A 62 -3.19 -7.00 9.94
N THR A 63 -3.38 -5.78 10.44
CA THR A 63 -4.43 -5.48 11.41
C THR A 63 -5.80 -5.77 10.82
N LEU A 64 -6.08 -5.33 9.58
CA LEU A 64 -7.34 -5.63 8.91
C LEU A 64 -7.56 -7.14 8.82
N GLY A 65 -6.60 -7.87 8.26
CA GLY A 65 -6.69 -9.31 8.07
C GLY A 65 -6.89 -10.07 9.39
N ALA A 66 -6.10 -9.74 10.41
CA ALA A 66 -6.20 -10.35 11.73
C ALA A 66 -7.56 -10.06 12.40
N SER A 67 -8.08 -8.83 12.29
CA SER A 67 -9.41 -8.49 12.82
C SER A 67 -10.50 -9.29 12.13
N PHE A 68 -10.46 -9.39 10.80
CA PHE A 68 -11.42 -10.19 10.04
C PHE A 68 -11.31 -11.68 10.38
N PHE A 69 -10.10 -12.23 10.49
CA PHE A 69 -9.88 -13.60 10.92
C PHE A 69 -10.47 -13.86 12.31
N LEU A 70 -10.19 -12.98 13.28
CA LEU A 70 -10.67 -13.12 14.65
C LEU A 70 -12.20 -13.12 14.69
N VAL A 71 -12.85 -12.20 13.96
CA VAL A 71 -14.31 -12.15 13.89
C VAL A 71 -14.88 -13.41 13.23
N GLY A 72 -14.30 -13.86 12.11
CA GLY A 72 -14.70 -15.12 11.46
C GLY A 72 -14.58 -16.32 12.38
N ALA A 73 -13.46 -16.43 13.10
CA ALA A 73 -13.22 -17.51 14.06
C ALA A 73 -14.18 -17.46 15.26
N LEU A 74 -14.52 -16.28 15.77
CA LEU A 74 -15.50 -16.14 16.85
C LEU A 74 -16.91 -16.54 16.39
N ILE A 75 -17.30 -16.19 15.16
CA ILE A 75 -18.59 -16.60 14.58
C ILE A 75 -18.66 -18.12 14.45
N GLU A 76 -17.61 -18.74 13.94
CA GLU A 76 -17.54 -20.20 13.78
C GLU A 76 -17.57 -20.90 15.15
N LEU A 77 -16.80 -20.41 16.13
CA LEU A 77 -16.76 -20.93 17.49
C LEU A 77 -18.12 -20.82 18.20
N ALA A 78 -18.88 -19.75 17.93
CA ALA A 78 -20.22 -19.54 18.48
C ALA A 78 -21.30 -20.42 17.81
N GLY A 79 -20.92 -21.33 16.90
CA GLY A 79 -21.87 -22.15 16.13
C GLY A 79 -22.60 -21.36 15.04
N GLY A 80 -22.04 -20.23 14.60
CA GLY A 80 -22.60 -19.37 13.57
C GLY A 80 -22.62 -20.04 12.18
N ALA A 81 -23.43 -19.49 11.29
CA ALA A 81 -23.56 -20.01 9.93
C ALA A 81 -22.21 -19.96 9.18
N ALA A 82 -21.81 -21.08 8.57
CA ALA A 82 -20.55 -21.18 7.83
C ALA A 82 -20.40 -20.09 6.74
N LEU A 83 -21.51 -19.74 6.08
CA LEU A 83 -21.51 -18.66 5.08
C LEU A 83 -21.17 -17.30 5.70
N LEU A 84 -21.64 -17.03 6.92
CA LEU A 84 -21.35 -15.78 7.61
C LEU A 84 -19.86 -15.70 8.00
N ALA A 85 -19.29 -16.79 8.53
CA ALA A 85 -17.86 -16.85 8.83
C ALA A 85 -16.99 -16.68 7.56
N ALA A 86 -17.40 -17.31 6.45
CA ALA A 86 -16.71 -17.19 5.16
C ALA A 86 -16.60 -15.74 4.67
N LEU A 87 -17.62 -14.90 4.89
CA LEU A 87 -17.57 -13.47 4.54
C LEU A 87 -16.44 -12.72 5.25
N PHE A 88 -16.02 -13.17 6.44
CA PHE A 88 -14.90 -12.59 7.15
C PHE A 88 -13.57 -13.25 6.79
N PHE A 89 -13.56 -14.55 6.50
CA PHE A 89 -12.32 -15.24 6.11
C PHE A 89 -11.80 -14.82 4.73
N VAL A 90 -12.66 -14.47 3.77
CA VAL A 90 -12.23 -14.01 2.44
C VAL A 90 -11.34 -12.75 2.50
N PRO A 91 -11.76 -11.61 3.09
CA PRO A 91 -10.90 -10.44 3.20
C PRO A 91 -9.68 -10.69 4.08
N SER A 92 -9.79 -11.57 5.09
CA SER A 92 -8.63 -12.02 5.87
C SER A 92 -7.60 -12.73 4.98
N ALA A 93 -8.02 -13.69 4.16
CA ALA A 93 -7.15 -14.43 3.25
C ALA A 93 -6.50 -13.51 2.22
N LEU A 94 -7.23 -12.50 1.71
CA LEU A 94 -6.68 -11.49 0.78
C LEU A 94 -5.56 -10.64 1.40
N SER A 95 -5.55 -10.45 2.72
CA SER A 95 -4.49 -9.68 3.38
C SER A 95 -3.13 -10.38 3.30
N VAL A 96 -3.09 -11.72 3.20
CA VAL A 96 -1.87 -12.52 3.18
C VAL A 96 -1.01 -12.24 1.95
N PRO A 97 -1.51 -12.41 0.70
CA PRO A 97 -0.72 -12.10 -0.49
C PRO A 97 -0.34 -10.62 -0.58
N VAL A 98 -1.20 -9.71 -0.10
CA VAL A 98 -0.86 -8.27 -0.06
C VAL A 98 0.33 -8.00 0.85
N ASN A 99 0.33 -8.55 2.06
CA ASN A 99 1.47 -8.46 2.98
C ASN A 99 2.72 -9.12 2.42
N ALA A 100 2.59 -10.26 1.72
CA ALA A 100 3.70 -10.93 1.06
C ALA A 100 4.35 -10.03 0.00
N VAL A 101 3.57 -9.43 -0.90
CA VAL A 101 4.08 -8.49 -1.92
C VAL A 101 4.76 -7.28 -1.29
N ILE A 102 4.16 -6.69 -0.24
CA ILE A 102 4.76 -5.56 0.50
C ILE A 102 6.10 -5.97 1.12
N SER A 103 6.17 -7.16 1.72
CA SER A 103 7.36 -7.70 2.36
C SER A 103 8.48 -7.93 1.35
N VAL A 104 8.18 -8.55 0.20
CA VAL A 104 9.14 -8.75 -0.88
C VAL A 104 9.64 -7.42 -1.43
N ALA A 105 8.76 -6.45 -1.66
CA ALA A 105 9.17 -5.12 -2.11
C ALA A 105 10.08 -4.41 -1.09
N TRP A 106 9.74 -4.50 0.20
CA TRP A 106 10.53 -3.89 1.28
C TRP A 106 11.91 -4.52 1.44
N LEU A 107 11.97 -5.86 1.42
CA LEU A 107 13.22 -6.61 1.47
C LEU A 107 14.07 -6.35 0.20
N GLY A 108 13.46 -6.35 -0.97
CA GLY A 108 14.13 -6.04 -2.24
C GLY A 108 14.82 -4.67 -2.21
N LEU A 109 14.12 -3.63 -1.75
CA LEU A 109 14.69 -2.28 -1.65
C LEU A 109 15.78 -2.13 -0.57
N LYS A 110 15.83 -3.06 0.39
CA LYS A 110 16.85 -3.05 1.45
C LYS A 110 18.07 -3.90 1.12
N LEU A 111 17.86 -5.05 0.47
CA LEU A 111 18.87 -6.08 0.27
C LEU A 111 19.51 -6.01 -1.12
N LEU A 112 18.80 -5.53 -2.15
CA LEU A 112 19.35 -5.51 -3.50
C LEU A 112 20.37 -4.37 -3.68
N PRO A 113 21.47 -4.64 -4.41
CA PRO A 113 22.42 -3.61 -4.79
C PRO A 113 21.79 -2.61 -5.76
N HIS A 114 22.40 -1.43 -5.86
CA HIS A 114 21.95 -0.38 -6.77
C HIS A 114 21.96 -0.89 -8.23
N PRO A 115 20.88 -0.68 -9.01
CA PRO A 115 20.83 -1.07 -10.41
C PRO A 115 21.86 -0.28 -11.23
N LEU A 116 22.66 -0.97 -12.05
CA LEU A 116 23.71 -0.38 -12.89
C LEU A 116 23.14 0.42 -14.08
#